data_AF-A0A6N9YLE1-F1
#
_entry.id   AF-A0A6N9YLE1-F1
#
_cell.length_a   1.000
_cell.length_b   1.000
_cell.length_c   1.000
_cell.angle_alpha   90.00
_cell.angle_beta   90.00
_cell.angle_gamma   90.00
#
_symmetry.space_group_name_H-M   'P 1'
#
loop_
_entity.id
_entity.type
_entity.pdbx_description
1 polymer ?
#
loop_
_entity_poly.entity_id
_entity_poly.type
_entity_poly.pdbx_seq_one_letter_code
_entity_poly.pdbx_strand_id
1 'polypeptide(L)' 'MSAQVAIVCDRCGDIGGVGAAAQELRASLTGWSWRNGLDTCPLCRLVTHRGEERSGTQL' A
#
# COMPACT_ATOMS: atom_id res chain seq x y z
N MET A 1 21.82 18.94 -0.51
CA MET A 1 20.43 18.50 -0.75
C MET A 1 20.32 17.07 -0.24
N SER A 2 19.45 16.83 0.75
CA SER A 2 19.15 15.46 1.21
C SER A 2 18.00 14.90 0.37
N ALA A 3 18.14 13.67 -0.12
CA ALA A 3 17.06 13.02 -0.86
C ALA A 3 15.89 12.70 0.08
N GLN A 4 14.67 12.85 -0.42
CA GLN A 4 13.46 12.40 0.26
C GLN A 4 12.80 11.31 -0.58
N VAL A 5 12.15 10.37 0.10
CA VAL A 5 11.39 9.28 -0.50
C VAL A 5 9.96 9.37 -0.03
N ALA A 6 9.03 9.02 -0.92
CA ALA A 6 7.60 8.91 -0.63
C ALA A 6 7.18 7.45 -0.74
N ILE A 7 6.34 6.99 0.18
CA ILE A 7 5.61 5.72 0.03
C ILE A 7 4.30 6.04 -0.68
N VAL A 8 4.12 5.46 -1.87
CA VAL A 8 2.97 5.71 -2.75
C VAL A 8 2.27 4.38 -3.01
N CYS A 9 0.94 4.38 -2.90
CA CYS A 9 0.14 3.20 -3.23
C CYS A 9 0.22 2.92 -4.73
N ASP A 10 0.74 1.75 -5.11
CA ASP A 10 0.90 1.35 -6.51
C ASP A 10 -0.44 1.20 -7.26
N ARG A 11 -1.57 1.20 -6.55
CA ARG A 11 -2.91 1.02 -7.14
C ARG A 11 -3.67 2.31 -7.38
N CYS A 12 -3.54 3.30 -6.50
CA CYS A 12 -4.35 4.52 -6.55
C CYS A 12 -3.55 5.82 -6.42
N GLY A 13 -2.22 5.74 -6.19
CA GLY A 13 -1.37 6.92 -6.02
C GLY A 13 -1.50 7.61 -4.67
N ASP A 14 -2.25 7.05 -3.71
CA ASP A 14 -2.34 7.58 -2.35
C ASP A 14 -0.96 7.65 -1.69
N ILE A 15 -0.70 8.69 -0.89
CA ILE A 15 0.61 8.95 -0.29
C ILE A 15 0.54 8.59 1.19
N GLY A 16 1.28 7.55 1.59
CA GLY A 16 1.34 7.13 3.00
C GLY A 16 2.20 8.05 3.85
N GLY A 17 3.32 8.53 3.29
CA GLY A 17 4.24 9.43 3.99
C GLY A 17 5.47 9.78 3.15
N VAL A 18 6.20 10.81 3.59
CA VAL A 18 7.43 11.30 2.97
C VAL A 18 8.50 11.44 4.04
N GLY A 19 9.73 11.03 3.76
CA GLY A 19 10.82 11.05 4.72
C GLY A 19 12.16 10.64 4.13
N ALA A 20 13.16 10.42 4.98
CA ALA A 20 14.53 10.13 4.55
C ALA A 20 14.78 8.64 4.24
N ALA A 21 14.04 7.73 4.87
CA ALA A 21 14.23 6.28 4.75
C ALA A 21 12.91 5.54 4.52
N ALA A 22 12.83 4.77 3.44
CA ALA A 22 11.60 4.08 3.05
C ALA A 22 11.18 3.01 4.07
N GLN A 23 12.14 2.28 4.64
CA GLN A 23 11.89 1.22 5.62
C GLN A 23 11.28 1.77 6.91
N GLU A 24 11.78 2.90 7.41
CA GLU A 24 11.27 3.56 8.61
C GLU A 24 9.85 4.09 8.38
N LEU A 25 9.61 4.71 7.23
CA LEU A 25 8.27 5.14 6.83
C LEU A 25 7.31 3.94 6.82
N ARG A 26 7.65 2.86 6.11
CA ARG A 26 6.81 1.64 6.05
C ARG A 26 6.51 1.04 7.43
N ALA A 27 7.47 1.05 8.36
CA ALA A 27 7.26 0.55 9.71
C ALA A 27 6.23 1.38 10.51
N SER A 28 6.07 2.67 10.18
CA SER A 28 5.12 3.58 10.83
C SER A 28 3.72 3.57 10.20
N LEU A 29 3.57 3.01 9.00
CA LEU A 29 2.33 3.06 8.22
C LEU A 29 1.34 1.96 8.61
N THR A 30 0.45 2.26 9.54
CA THR A 30 -0.62 1.36 9.99
C THR A 30 -1.57 0.98 8.84
N GLY A 31 -1.81 -0.32 8.68
CA GLY A 31 -2.78 -0.88 7.72
C GLY A 31 -2.28 -0.98 6.27
N TRP A 32 -1.19 -0.29 5.92
CA TRP A 32 -0.51 -0.48 4.65
C TRP A 32 0.04 -1.91 4.55
N SER A 33 0.13 -2.43 3.33
CA SER A 33 0.85 -3.68 3.08
C SER A 33 1.95 -3.45 2.08
N TRP A 34 3.13 -3.97 2.39
CA TRP A 34 4.24 -4.08 1.45
C TRP A 34 4.50 -5.56 1.17
N ARG A 35 4.23 -6.01 -0.06
CA ARG A 35 4.46 -7.40 -0.49
C ARG A 35 4.94 -7.41 -1.94
N ASN A 36 5.93 -8.24 -2.23
CA ASN A 36 6.50 -8.39 -3.58
C ASN A 36 6.94 -7.05 -4.20
N GLY A 37 7.45 -6.12 -3.38
CA GLY A 37 7.87 -4.80 -3.83
C GLY A 37 6.74 -3.78 -4.01
N LEU A 38 5.47 -4.16 -3.82
CA LEU A 38 4.32 -3.28 -4.00
C LEU A 38 3.81 -2.75 -2.65
N ASP A 39 3.62 -1.44 -2.57
CA ASP A 39 2.98 -0.73 -1.47
C ASP A 39 1.48 -0.58 -1.79
N THR A 40 0.60 -1.07 -0.91
CA THR A 40 -0.86 -0.96 -1.07
C THR A 40 -1.49 -0.32 0.15
N CYS A 41 -2.26 0.75 -0.06
CA CYS A 41 -2.95 1.47 1.01
C CYS A 41 -4.12 0.64 1.60
N PRO A 42 -4.57 0.96 2.83
CA PRO A 42 -5.64 0.23 3.50
C PRO A 42 -6.93 0.14 2.69
N LEU A 43 -7.30 1.21 1.97
CA LEU A 43 -8.51 1.25 1.15
C LEU A 43 -8.43 0.29 -0.04
N CYS A 44 -7.32 0.32 -0.78
CA CYS A 44 -7.14 -0.59 -1.90
C CYS A 44 -7.09 -2.05 -1.46
N ARG A 45 -6.50 -2.36 -0.31
CA ARG A 45 -6.55 -3.73 0.24
C ARG A 45 -7.98 -4.20 0.46
N LEU A 46 -8.84 -3.37 1.06
CA LEU A 46 -10.25 -3.70 1.29
C LEU A 46 -11.02 -3.95 -0.01
N VAL A 47 -10.78 -3.12 -1.03
CA VAL A 47 -11.41 -3.29 -2.36
C VAL A 47 -10.96 -4.59 -3.02
N THR A 48 -9.68 -4.94 -2.91
CA THR A 48 -9.17 -6.16 -3.55
C THR A 48 -9.71 -7.42 -2.88
N HIS A 49 -9.68 -7.47 -1.54
CA HIS A 49 -10.21 -8.62 -0.79
C HIS A 49 -11.69 -8.88 -1.12
N ARG A 50 -12.51 -7.83 -1.24
CA ARG A 50 -13.93 -7.96 -1.62
C ARG A 50 -14.13 -8.41 -3.08
N GLY A 51 -13.18 -8.13 -3.97
CA GLY A 51 -13.21 -8.59 -5.36
C GLY A 51 -12.93 -10.09 -5.50
N GLU A 52 -12.03 -10.62 -4.68
CA GLU A 52 -11.72 -12.06 -4.63
C GLU A 52 -12.88 -12.87 -4.05
N GLU A 53 -13.53 -12.41 -2.98
CA GLU A 53 -14.71 -13.06 -2.40
C GLU A 53 -15.87 -13.17 -3.40
N ARG A 54 -16.08 -12.14 -4.23
CA ARG A 54 -17.11 -12.15 -5.29
C ARG A 54 -16.79 -13.05 -6.47
N SER A 55 -15.51 -13.33 -6.72
CA SER A 55 -15.09 -14.22 -7.81
C SER A 55 -15.14 -15.70 -7.41
N GLY A 56 -15.32 -16.01 -6.12
CA GLY A 56 -15.51 -17.36 -5.60
C GLY A 56 -16.95 -17.87 -5.62
N THR A 57 -17.94 -17.08 -6.06
CA THR A 57 -19.36 -17.48 -6.19
C THR A 57 -19.79 -17.56 -7.66
N GLN A 58 -19.03 -18.31 -8.45
CA GLN A 58 -19.46 -18.81 -9.76
C GLN A 58 -19.15 -20.31 -9.86
N LEU A 59 -19.76 -21.11 -8.99
CA LEU A 59 -20.01 -22.54 -9.21
C LEU A 59 -21.36 -22.90 -8.62
#